data_AF-A0A2V5Z8D2-F1
#
_entry.id   AF-A0A2V5Z8D2-F1
#
_cell.length_a   1.000
_cell.length_b   1.000
_cell.length_c   1.000
_cell.angle_alpha   90.00
_cell.angle_beta   90.00
_cell.angle_gamma   90.00
#
_symmetry.space_group_name_H-M   'P 1'
#
loop_
_entity.id
_entity.type
_entity.pdbx_description
1 polymer ?
#
loop_
_entity_poly.entity_id
_entity_poly.type
_entity_poly.pdbx_seq_one_letter_code
_entity_poly.pdbx_strand_id
1 'polypeptide(L)'
;MVLQAACPVPSLAEAIAGESIRGSWWGHAKGREIFRASRAVCESPEVLVCKLVDNKVTYVHRRVWPALIKLAPRFGNERLAKVWEEHTNTGAHLSRQIPFPEWVPADIMKEAERLSTSKAERILSAVLPEKSRKAGRRRMETRRPSLQSSPCQGQPKAQAPGQRRT
;
A
#
# COMPACT_ATOMS: atom_id res chain seq x y z
N MET A 1 -0.83 22.16 13.17
CA MET A 1 -1.28 21.31 12.05
C MET A 1 -1.00 19.86 12.43
N VAL A 2 -2.02 19.12 12.88
CA VAL A 2 -1.90 17.71 13.28
C VAL A 2 -1.91 16.88 12.00
N LEU A 3 -0.79 16.23 11.68
CA LEU A 3 -0.69 15.36 10.50
C LEU A 3 -0.93 13.91 10.91
N GLN A 4 -2.21 13.56 11.16
CA GLN A 4 -2.62 12.15 11.15
C GLN A 4 -2.85 11.75 9.68
N ALA A 5 -1.78 11.38 8.98
CA ALA A 5 -1.89 10.88 7.61
C ALA A 5 -1.45 9.42 7.57
N ALA A 6 -2.43 8.52 7.55
CA ALA A 6 -2.28 7.23 6.88
C ALA A 6 -1.98 7.52 5.40
N CYS A 7 -0.72 7.74 5.07
CA CYS A 7 -0.29 7.88 3.68
C CYS A 7 -0.49 6.52 3.00
N PRO A 8 -1.25 6.43 1.91
CA PRO A 8 -1.25 5.23 1.08
C PRO A 8 0.12 5.13 0.42
N VAL A 9 1.02 4.36 1.01
CA VAL A 9 2.33 4.07 0.41
C VAL A 9 2.13 3.03 -0.69
N PRO A 10 2.70 3.23 -1.90
CA PRO A 10 2.62 2.23 -2.96
C PRO A 10 3.13 0.87 -2.49
N SER A 11 2.38 -0.18 -2.81
CA SER A 11 2.80 -1.55 -2.52
C SER A 11 3.57 -2.11 -3.71
N LEU A 12 4.84 -2.49 -3.49
CA LEU A 12 5.65 -3.19 -4.50
C LEU A 12 4.95 -4.48 -4.96
N ALA A 13 4.34 -5.21 -4.02
CA ALA A 13 3.63 -6.44 -4.31
C ALA A 13 2.43 -6.22 -5.24
N GLU A 14 1.64 -5.15 -5.01
CA GLU A 14 0.51 -4.81 -5.88
C GLU A 14 0.97 -4.28 -7.24
N ALA A 15 2.07 -3.52 -7.28
CA ALA A 15 2.66 -3.05 -8.54
C ALA A 15 3.13 -4.21 -9.43
N ILE A 16 3.72 -5.26 -8.85
CA ILE A 16 4.12 -6.49 -9.56
C ILE A 16 2.90 -7.33 -9.92
N ALA A 17 1.95 -7.46 -9.00
CA ALA A 17 0.72 -8.21 -9.27
C ALA A 17 -0.09 -7.57 -10.42
N GLY A 18 -0.06 -6.25 -10.53
CA GLY A 18 -0.89 -5.46 -11.45
C GLY A 18 -2.31 -5.25 -10.93
N GLU A 19 -2.61 -5.69 -9.71
CA GLU A 19 -3.91 -5.63 -9.07
C GLU A 19 -3.78 -5.46 -7.55
N SER A 20 -4.88 -5.08 -6.90
CA SER A 20 -4.90 -4.96 -5.44
C SER A 20 -4.89 -6.34 -4.79
N ILE A 21 -4.03 -6.51 -3.79
CA ILE A 21 -3.90 -7.77 -3.05
C ILE A 21 -4.67 -7.66 -1.75
N ARG A 22 -5.62 -8.57 -1.51
CA ARG A 22 -6.30 -8.68 -0.21
C ARG A 22 -5.56 -9.67 0.68
N GLY A 23 -5.04 -9.19 1.81
CA GLY A 23 -4.32 -10.02 2.78
C GLY A 23 -2.84 -10.19 2.43
N SER A 24 -2.27 -11.35 2.78
CA SER A 24 -0.85 -11.63 2.52
C SER A 24 -0.61 -11.98 1.05
N TRP A 25 0.38 -11.34 0.44
CA TRP A 25 0.79 -11.64 -0.94
C TRP A 25 1.44 -13.01 -1.09
N TRP A 26 1.84 -13.67 0.02
CA TRP A 26 2.50 -14.98 -0.02
C TRP A 26 1.65 -16.07 -0.66
N GLY A 27 0.33 -16.00 -0.49
CA GLY A 27 -0.64 -16.90 -1.12
C GLY A 27 -1.12 -16.47 -2.50
N HIS A 28 -0.61 -15.36 -3.03
CA HIS A 28 -1.02 -14.84 -4.34
C HIS A 28 -0.49 -15.72 -5.47
N ALA A 29 -1.24 -15.81 -6.59
CA ALA A 29 -0.80 -16.58 -7.77
C ALA A 29 0.58 -16.12 -8.29
N LYS A 30 0.85 -14.81 -8.19
CA LYS A 30 2.15 -14.19 -8.51
C LYS A 30 3.14 -14.12 -7.34
N GLY A 31 2.89 -14.81 -6.23
CA GLY A 31 3.73 -14.72 -5.02
C GLY A 31 5.22 -14.99 -5.31
N ARG A 32 5.53 -15.99 -6.15
CA ARG A 32 6.91 -16.27 -6.56
C ARG A 32 7.58 -15.12 -7.31
N GLU A 33 6.83 -14.45 -8.18
CA GLU A 33 7.32 -13.29 -8.94
C GLU A 33 7.55 -12.10 -8.02
N ILE A 34 6.60 -11.84 -7.12
CA ILE A 34 6.71 -10.79 -6.08
C ILE A 34 7.95 -11.02 -5.22
N PHE A 35 8.19 -12.26 -4.78
CA PHE A 35 9.36 -12.61 -3.98
C PHE A 35 10.66 -12.35 -4.74
N ARG A 36 10.79 -12.84 -5.98
CA ARG A 36 11.99 -12.65 -6.80
C ARG A 36 12.30 -11.17 -7.04
N ALA A 37 11.29 -10.38 -7.41
CA ALA A 37 11.46 -8.95 -7.63
C ALA A 37 11.82 -8.22 -6.33
N SER A 38 11.19 -8.56 -5.21
CA SER A 38 11.53 -7.98 -3.90
C SER A 38 12.97 -8.29 -3.49
N ARG A 39 13.46 -9.50 -3.76
CA ARG A 39 14.87 -9.88 -3.56
C ARG A 39 15.82 -9.04 -4.40
N ALA A 40 15.54 -8.90 -5.69
CA ALA A 40 16.35 -8.07 -6.60
C ALA A 40 16.40 -6.59 -6.14
N VAL A 41 15.28 -6.07 -5.61
CA VAL A 41 15.22 -4.72 -5.05
C VAL A 41 16.05 -4.62 -3.76
N CYS A 42 15.97 -5.60 -2.85
CA CYS A 42 16.78 -5.62 -1.62
C CYS A 42 18.30 -5.69 -1.88
N GLU A 43 18.70 -6.35 -2.96
CA GLU A 43 20.11 -6.56 -3.33
C GLU A 43 20.71 -5.32 -4.02
N SER A 44 19.87 -4.36 -4.43
CA SER A 44 20.34 -3.12 -5.06
C SER A 44 20.98 -2.17 -4.03
N PRO A 45 22.21 -1.66 -4.27
CA PRO A 45 22.83 -0.66 -3.41
C PRO A 45 22.11 0.70 -3.45
N GLU A 46 21.26 0.91 -4.44
CA GLU A 46 20.46 2.13 -4.63
C GLU A 46 19.18 2.14 -3.79
N VAL A 47 18.92 1.08 -3.02
CA VAL A 47 17.70 0.92 -2.23
C VAL A 47 18.02 0.76 -0.76
N LEU A 48 17.44 1.63 0.05
CA LEU A 48 17.36 1.46 1.49
C LEU A 48 16.13 0.60 1.79
N VAL A 49 16.34 -0.47 2.53
CA VAL A 49 15.27 -1.26 3.13
C VAL A 49 15.19 -0.88 4.60
N CYS A 50 14.04 -0.37 5.04
CA CYS A 50 13.83 0.06 6.43
C CYS A 50 12.39 -0.20 6.89
N LYS A 51 12.06 0.12 8.15
CA LYS A 51 10.73 -0.06 8.75
C LYS A 51 10.09 1.28 9.08
N LEU A 52 9.90 2.10 8.06
CA LEU A 52 9.47 3.50 8.21
C LEU A 52 7.97 3.64 8.51
N VAL A 53 7.12 2.92 7.77
CA VAL A 53 5.66 3.07 7.78
C VAL A 53 5.04 1.87 8.47
N ASP A 54 4.37 2.08 9.60
CA ASP A 54 3.71 1.04 10.40
C ASP A 54 4.60 -0.18 10.71
N ASN A 55 5.92 0.03 10.87
CA ASN A 55 6.94 -1.01 11.02
C ASN A 55 7.00 -2.05 9.88
N LYS A 56 6.41 -1.74 8.72
CA LYS A 56 6.47 -2.57 7.52
C LYS A 56 7.73 -2.30 6.72
N VAL A 57 8.22 -3.34 6.05
CA VAL A 57 9.33 -3.23 5.11
C VAL A 57 8.98 -2.17 4.06
N THR A 58 9.82 -1.15 4.00
CA THR A 58 9.69 0.01 3.12
C THR A 58 10.95 0.10 2.27
N TYR A 59 10.77 0.25 0.96
CA TYR A 59 11.86 0.42 0.00
C TYR A 59 12.00 1.89 -0.36
N VAL A 60 13.16 2.48 -0.11
CA VAL A 60 13.44 3.88 -0.42
C VAL A 60 14.60 3.97 -1.40
N HIS A 61 14.35 4.53 -2.58
CA HIS A 61 15.36 4.73 -3.61
C HIS A 61 16.33 5.86 -3.26
N ARG A 62 17.61 5.74 -3.66
CA ARG A 62 18.72 6.67 -3.36
C ARG A 62 18.40 8.13 -3.62
N ARG A 63 17.70 8.42 -4.72
CA ARG A 63 17.24 9.77 -5.11
C ARG A 63 16.46 10.50 -4.00
N VAL A 64 15.83 9.77 -3.09
CA VAL A 64 14.99 10.32 -2.03
C VAL A 64 15.72 10.35 -0.67
N TRP A 65 16.87 9.68 -0.54
CA TRP A 65 17.61 9.59 0.73
C TRP A 65 17.97 10.95 1.31
N PRO A 66 18.51 11.94 0.56
CA PRO A 66 18.84 13.24 1.15
C PRO A 66 17.65 13.91 1.84
N ALA A 67 16.46 13.82 1.22
CA ALA A 67 15.23 14.36 1.78
C ALA A 67 14.76 13.57 3.02
N LEU A 68 14.87 12.24 2.99
CA LEU A 68 14.53 11.38 4.11
C LEU A 68 15.43 11.67 5.32
N ILE A 69 16.74 11.76 5.09
CA ILE A 69 17.76 12.04 6.11
C ILE A 69 17.57 13.43 6.71
N LYS A 70 17.31 14.46 5.87
CA LYS A 70 17.03 15.81 6.35
C LYS A 70 15.84 15.85 7.32
N LEU A 71 14.89 14.94 7.16
CA LEU A 71 13.68 14.84 7.97
C LEU A 71 13.76 13.74 9.04
N ALA A 72 14.93 13.11 9.24
CA ALA A 72 15.13 12.02 10.19
C ALA A 72 14.61 12.29 11.61
N PRO A 73 14.77 13.50 12.20
CA PRO A 73 14.22 13.80 13.53
C PRO A 73 12.70 13.62 13.67
N ARG A 74 11.95 13.57 12.56
CA ARG A 74 10.49 13.36 12.56
C ARG A 74 10.07 11.90 12.60
N PHE A 75 10.96 10.99 12.23
CA PHE A 75 10.69 9.55 12.13
C PHE A 75 11.32 8.76 13.28
N GLY A 76 12.43 9.28 13.83
CA GLY A 76 13.27 8.57 14.79
C GLY A 76 14.27 7.64 14.10
N ASN A 77 15.46 7.52 14.69
CA ASN A 77 16.60 6.84 14.07
C ASN A 77 16.35 5.33 13.88
N GLU A 78 15.60 4.69 14.80
CA GLU A 78 15.29 3.26 14.74
C GLU A 78 14.54 2.89 13.45
N ARG A 79 13.58 3.72 13.04
CA ARG A 79 12.79 3.49 11.82
C ARG A 79 13.59 3.67 10.53
N LEU A 80 14.74 4.35 10.63
CA LEU A 80 15.66 4.60 9.54
C LEU A 80 16.86 3.64 9.52
N ALA A 81 16.92 2.67 10.44
CA ALA A 81 17.90 1.60 10.36
C ALA A 81 17.74 0.85 9.02
N LYS A 82 18.87 0.56 8.37
CA LYS A 82 18.90 -0.33 7.21
C LYS A 82 18.70 -1.74 7.73
N VAL A 83 17.69 -2.45 7.25
CA VAL A 83 17.34 -3.81 7.70
C VAL A 83 17.40 -4.79 6.53
N TRP A 84 17.85 -6.00 6.78
CA TRP A 84 17.76 -7.10 5.83
C TRP A 84 17.56 -8.42 6.56
N GLU A 85 17.03 -9.42 5.86
CA GLU A 85 16.93 -10.78 6.38
C GLU A 85 17.98 -11.67 5.72
N GLU A 86 18.77 -12.35 6.55
CA GLU A 86 19.68 -13.42 6.13
C GLU A 86 19.00 -14.76 6.37
N HIS A 87 18.93 -15.58 5.32
CA HIS A 87 18.60 -17.00 5.49
C HIS A 87 19.85 -17.71 6.01
N THR A 88 19.73 -18.36 7.17
CA THR A 88 20.78 -19.26 7.63
C THR A 88 20.70 -20.58 6.85
N ASN A 89 21.80 -21.34 6.86
CA ASN A 89 21.83 -22.70 6.31
C ASN A 89 20.86 -23.67 7.00
N THR A 90 20.26 -23.26 8.13
CA THR A 90 19.24 -24.01 8.87
C THR A 90 17.80 -23.61 8.52
N GLY A 91 17.61 -22.67 7.58
CA GLY A 91 16.30 -22.15 7.19
C GLY A 91 15.69 -21.14 8.18
N ALA A 92 16.42 -20.76 9.23
CA ALA A 92 16.02 -19.68 10.11
C ALA A 92 16.29 -18.32 9.44
N HIS A 93 15.38 -17.37 9.65
CA HIS A 93 15.54 -16.00 9.19
C HIS A 93 16.19 -15.18 10.32
N LEU A 94 17.41 -14.68 10.07
CA LEU A 94 18.06 -13.74 10.98
C LEU A 94 17.85 -12.32 10.46
N SER A 95 17.12 -11.52 11.22
CA SER A 95 17.00 -10.08 10.96
C SER A 95 18.31 -9.40 11.33
N ARG A 96 18.91 -8.72 10.37
CA ARG A 96 20.10 -7.89 10.55
C ARG A 96 19.75 -6.43 10.36
N GLN A 97 20.57 -5.56 10.95
CA GLN A 97 20.42 -4.12 10.77
C GLN A 97 21.75 -3.38 10.86
N ILE A 98 21.82 -2.24 10.19
CA ILE A 98 22.83 -1.19 10.41
C ILE A 98 22.05 0.05 10.87
N PRO A 99 22.34 0.61 12.06
CA PRO A 99 21.59 1.73 12.60
C PRO A 99 21.80 3.00 11.76
N PHE A 100 20.84 3.93 11.84
CA PHE A 100 21.03 5.27 11.31
C PHE A 100 21.90 6.11 12.27
N PRO A 101 22.87 6.92 11.78
CA PRO A 101 23.18 7.20 10.38
C PRO A 101 24.32 6.36 9.76
N GLU A 102 24.74 5.25 10.39
CA GLU A 102 25.96 4.51 10.00
C GLU A 102 25.96 3.98 8.56
N TRP A 103 24.80 3.60 8.02
CA TRP A 103 24.70 3.12 6.63
C TRP A 103 24.78 4.23 5.58
N VAL A 104 24.69 5.50 5.98
CA VAL A 104 24.49 6.61 5.05
C VAL A 104 25.83 7.01 4.40
N PRO A 105 25.93 7.03 3.06
CA PRO A 105 27.11 7.53 2.38
C PRO A 105 27.39 9.02 2.70
N ALA A 106 28.66 9.37 2.84
CA ALA A 106 29.08 10.72 3.24
C ALA A 106 28.65 11.82 2.24
N ASP A 107 28.60 11.51 0.94
CA ASP A 107 28.10 12.41 -0.10
C ASP A 107 26.61 12.73 0.10
N ILE A 108 25.81 11.71 0.44
CA ILE A 108 24.38 11.84 0.70
C ILE A 108 24.11 12.60 2.00
N MET A 109 24.92 12.38 3.05
CA MET A 109 24.84 13.18 4.28
C MET A 109 25.06 14.67 3.99
N LYS A 110 26.10 15.01 3.22
CA LYS A 110 26.38 16.41 2.82
C LYS A 110 25.25 17.00 1.99
N GLU A 111 24.63 16.22 1.10
CA GLU A 111 23.47 16.67 0.34
C GLU A 111 22.27 16.94 1.25
N ALA A 112 22.00 16.04 2.20
CA ALA A 112 20.92 16.19 3.18
C ALA A 112 21.10 17.46 4.02
N GLU A 113 22.31 17.74 4.50
CA GLU A 113 22.64 18.94 5.28
C GLU A 113 22.28 20.23 4.52
N ARG A 114 22.59 20.27 3.21
CA ARG A 114 22.32 21.41 2.32
C ARG A 114 20.85 21.60 1.97
N LEU A 115 20.01 20.59 2.12
CA LEU A 115 18.57 20.71 1.86
C LEU A 115 17.89 21.53 2.95
N SER A 116 16.95 22.38 2.55
CA SER A 116 16.00 22.97 3.50
C SER A 116 14.90 21.96 3.85
N THR A 117 14.35 22.07 5.05
CA THR A 117 13.24 21.22 5.52
C THR A 117 12.06 21.25 4.53
N SER A 118 11.65 22.43 4.05
CA SER A 118 10.56 22.56 3.08
C SER A 118 10.87 21.93 1.72
N LYS A 119 12.12 21.96 1.27
CA LYS A 119 12.52 21.29 0.02
C LYS A 119 12.49 19.78 0.19
N ALA A 120 12.96 19.26 1.32
CA ALA A 120 12.88 17.84 1.66
C ALA A 120 11.42 17.34 1.72
N GLU A 121 10.53 18.11 2.34
CA GLU A 121 9.09 17.80 2.39
C GLU A 121 8.47 17.72 0.99
N ARG A 122 8.81 18.66 0.09
CA ARG A 122 8.34 18.64 -1.30
C ARG A 122 8.82 17.41 -2.05
N ILE A 123 10.08 17.02 -1.86
CA ILE A 123 10.65 15.81 -2.49
C ILE A 123 9.89 14.56 -2.01
N LEU A 124 9.69 14.41 -0.69
CA LEU A 124 8.91 13.28 -0.16
C LEU A 124 7.45 13.30 -0.62
N SER A 125 6.83 14.47 -0.66
CA SER A 125 5.42 14.61 -1.08
C SER A 125 5.23 14.23 -2.55
N ALA A 126 6.21 14.52 -3.41
CA ALA A 126 6.14 14.22 -4.84
C ALA A 126 6.26 12.72 -5.17
N VAL A 127 6.81 11.91 -4.26
CA VAL A 127 6.96 10.45 -4.45
C VAL A 127 5.87 9.64 -3.74
N LEU A 128 5.10 10.26 -2.85
CA LEU A 128 3.90 9.67 -2.30
C LEU A 128 2.76 9.89 -3.29
N PRO A 129 1.98 8.84 -3.64
CA PRO A 129 0.84 9.03 -4.52
C PRO A 129 -0.16 9.95 -3.80
N GLU A 130 -0.43 11.12 -4.40
CA GLU A 130 -1.67 11.85 -4.13
C GLU A 130 -2.79 10.84 -4.36
N LYS A 131 -3.55 10.52 -3.30
CA LYS A 131 -4.72 9.63 -3.28
C LYS A 131 -5.20 9.21 -4.67
N SER A 132 -5.33 7.91 -4.88
CA SER A 132 -6.25 7.32 -5.85
C SER A 132 -7.59 8.08 -5.86
N ARG A 133 -7.69 9.16 -6.66
CA ARG A 133 -8.89 10.02 -6.79
C ARG A 133 -9.98 9.33 -7.62
N LYS A 134 -9.77 8.08 -8.05
CA LYS A 134 -10.68 7.35 -8.94
C LYS A 134 -11.31 6.07 -8.36
N ALA A 135 -10.89 5.57 -7.20
CA ALA A 135 -11.46 4.32 -6.67
C ALA A 135 -12.82 4.48 -5.96
N GLY A 136 -13.30 5.71 -5.71
CA GLY A 136 -14.56 5.96 -4.99
C GLY A 136 -15.77 6.34 -5.84
N ARG A 137 -15.63 6.54 -7.17
CA ARG A 137 -16.71 7.09 -8.02
C ARG A 137 -17.39 6.09 -8.96
N ARG A 138 -17.26 4.79 -8.70
CA ARG A 138 -18.10 3.74 -9.32
C ARG A 138 -18.76 2.86 -8.25
N ARG A 139 -19.52 3.49 -7.35
CA ARG A 139 -20.56 2.79 -6.58
C ARG A 139 -21.77 3.67 -6.35
N MET A 140 -22.28 4.33 -7.37
CA MET A 140 -23.64 4.89 -7.32
C MET A 140 -24.15 5.30 -8.72
N GLU A 141 -24.32 4.38 -9.66
CA GLU A 141 -25.31 4.59 -10.74
C GLU A 141 -25.66 3.29 -11.46
N THR A 142 -26.66 2.57 -10.96
CA THR A 142 -27.79 2.02 -11.71
C THR A 142 -28.72 1.32 -10.72
N ARG A 143 -29.44 2.11 -9.92
CA ARG A 143 -30.79 1.72 -9.49
C ARG A 143 -31.73 2.43 -10.44
N ARG A 144 -32.24 1.70 -11.45
CA ARG A 144 -33.40 2.15 -12.23
C ARG A 144 -34.60 2.19 -11.29
N PRO A 145 -35.34 3.31 -11.19
CA PRO A 145 -36.70 3.29 -10.69
C PRO A 145 -37.63 3.08 -11.90
N SER A 146 -38.28 1.93 -12.00
CA SER A 146 -39.45 1.78 -12.88
C SER A 146 -40.71 2.10 -12.06
N LEU A 147 -41.13 3.36 -12.13
CA LEU A 147 -42.45 3.80 -11.71
C LEU A 147 -43.51 3.26 -12.68
N GLN A 148 -44.61 2.80 -12.10
CA GLN A 148 -45.82 2.30 -12.72
C GLN A 148 -46.60 3.38 -13.48
N SER A 149 -47.38 2.96 -14.49
CA SER A 149 -48.72 3.47 -14.81
C SER A 149 -49.33 2.62 -15.96
N SER A 150 -50.61 2.30 -16.10
CA SER A 150 -51.82 2.25 -15.25
C SER A 150 -52.84 1.32 -16.00
N PRO A 151 -54.19 1.38 -15.88
CA PRO A 151 -55.05 0.20 -15.65
C PRO A 151 -56.01 -0.13 -16.81
N CYS A 152 -56.71 -1.27 -16.76
CA CYS A 152 -58.12 -1.39 -17.19
C CYS A 152 -58.71 -2.76 -16.79
N GLN A 153 -59.98 -2.72 -16.40
CA GLN A 153 -60.77 -3.72 -15.68
C GLN A 153 -61.37 -4.84 -16.55
N GLY A 154 -61.76 -5.94 -15.89
CA GLY A 154 -62.80 -6.88 -16.33
C GLY A 154 -62.96 -8.06 -15.37
N GLN A 155 -63.91 -7.97 -14.42
CA GLN A 155 -64.34 -9.03 -13.47
C GLN A 155 -65.34 -10.04 -14.13
N PRO A 156 -66.08 -10.91 -13.39
CA PRO A 156 -65.70 -12.15 -12.66
C PRO A 156 -66.60 -13.36 -13.03
N LYS A 157 -66.40 -14.56 -12.41
CA LYS A 157 -67.42 -15.57 -11.99
C LYS A 157 -66.74 -16.80 -11.31
N ALA A 158 -67.06 -17.13 -10.04
CA ALA A 158 -67.92 -18.24 -9.52
C ALA A 158 -67.41 -19.67 -9.91
N GLN A 159 -67.29 -20.73 -9.09
CA GLN A 159 -67.90 -21.16 -7.82
C GLN A 159 -67.13 -22.41 -7.26
N ALA A 160 -67.20 -22.70 -5.95
CA ALA A 160 -66.74 -23.94 -5.27
C ALA A 160 -67.75 -25.12 -5.49
N PRO A 161 -67.67 -26.35 -4.87
CA PRO A 161 -66.78 -26.87 -3.81
C PRO A 161 -66.37 -28.38 -3.93
N GLY A 162 -65.66 -28.93 -2.93
CA GLY A 162 -65.61 -30.40 -2.64
C GLY A 162 -64.29 -30.86 -1.99
N GLN A 163 -64.19 -30.91 -0.66
CA GLN A 163 -64.36 -32.09 0.22
C GLN A 163 -63.23 -33.15 0.25
N ARG A 164 -62.50 -33.13 1.38
CA ARG A 164 -62.08 -34.21 2.30
C ARG A 164 -61.49 -35.55 1.82
N ARG A 165 -60.46 -35.95 2.61
CA ARG A 165 -59.95 -37.29 2.95
C ARG A 165 -59.14 -37.95 1.81
N THR A 166 -58.02 -38.61 2.07
CA THR A 166 -57.68 -39.50 3.20
C THR A 166 -56.30 -39.26 3.76
#